data_AF-I2CRS2-F1
#
_entry.id   AF-I2CRS2-F1
#
_cell.length_a   1.000
_cell.length_b   1.000
_cell.length_c   1.000
_cell.angle_alpha   90.00
_cell.angle_beta   90.00
_cell.angle_gamma   90.00
#
_symmetry.space_group_name_H-M   'P 1'
#
loop_
_entity.id
_entity.type
_entity.pdbx_description
1 polymer ?
#
loop_
_entity_poly.entity_id
_entity_poly.type
_entity_poly.pdbx_seq_one_letter_code
_entity_poly.pdbx_strand_id
1 'polypeptide(L)'
;QEFAPDFNHLPFTLGVAGRPGGEDFYVNLVDNTRNHGPGGQGPEPDPCFAEVVKGKDVLEKVHQKLTTGFLKEEDFVLIRRMLIKGEEKGT
;
A
#
# COMPACT_ATOMS: atom_id res chain seq x y z
N GLN A 1 16.04 1.29 -9.70
CA GLN A 1 15.38 1.18 -8.39
C GLN A 1 14.59 2.46 -8.13
N GLU A 2 13.31 2.35 -7.73
CA GLU A 2 12.43 3.50 -7.41
C GLU A 2 12.30 3.74 -5.88
N PHE A 3 13.05 2.99 -5.06
CA PHE A 3 13.13 3.24 -3.63
C PHE A 3 13.82 4.57 -3.33
N ALA A 4 13.28 5.30 -2.36
CA ALA A 4 13.90 6.49 -1.81
C ALA A 4 13.83 6.46 -0.27
N PRO A 5 14.95 6.73 0.44
CA PRO A 5 15.05 6.60 1.89
C PRO A 5 14.14 7.55 2.67
N ASP A 6 13.70 8.64 2.03
CA ASP A 6 12.78 9.61 2.62
C ASP A 6 11.33 9.13 2.61
N PHE A 7 11.00 8.08 1.83
CA PHE A 7 9.66 7.53 1.69
C PHE A 7 9.59 6.16 2.35
N ASN A 8 9.43 6.17 3.67
CA ASN A 8 9.43 4.97 4.50
C ASN A 8 8.05 4.29 4.55
N HIS A 9 8.05 2.97 4.74
CA HIS A 9 6.85 2.13 4.80
C HIS A 9 6.18 2.20 6.18
N LEU A 10 5.91 3.44 6.63
CA LEU A 10 5.24 3.75 7.88
C LEU A 10 3.73 3.41 7.82
N PRO A 11 3.02 3.36 8.95
CA PRO A 11 1.58 3.15 8.94
C PRO A 11 0.85 4.14 8.00
N PHE A 12 -0.06 3.60 7.20
CA PHE A 12 -0.90 4.28 6.21
C PHE A 12 -0.17 4.80 4.96
N THR A 13 1.03 4.31 4.68
CA THR A 13 1.67 4.52 3.36
C THR A 13 1.35 3.39 2.41
N LEU A 14 1.46 3.65 1.11
CA LEU A 14 1.21 2.69 0.03
C LEU A 14 2.51 2.29 -0.63
N GLY A 15 2.60 1.00 -0.96
CA GLY A 15 3.66 0.43 -1.79
C GLY A 15 3.13 -0.49 -2.88
N VAL A 16 3.99 -0.82 -3.84
CA VAL A 16 3.65 -1.73 -4.96
C VAL A 16 4.03 -3.15 -4.58
N ALA A 17 3.10 -4.09 -4.76
CA ALA A 17 3.33 -5.52 -4.52
C ALA A 17 3.79 -6.24 -5.79
N GLY A 18 4.40 -7.42 -5.62
CA GLY A 18 4.99 -8.19 -6.72
C GLY A 18 6.36 -7.64 -7.07
N ARG A 19 7.37 -8.52 -7.20
CA ARG A 19 8.75 -8.15 -7.52
C ARG A 19 9.15 -8.74 -8.88
N PRO A 20 9.83 -8.00 -9.76
CA PRO A 20 10.31 -6.62 -9.61
C PRO A 20 9.22 -5.54 -9.76
N GLY A 21 7.95 -5.93 -9.87
CA GLY A 21 6.77 -5.06 -9.88
C GLY A 21 5.53 -5.91 -10.22
N GLY A 22 4.35 -5.46 -9.82
CA GLY A 22 3.06 -6.09 -10.11
C GLY A 22 1.93 -5.06 -10.22
N GLU A 23 0.75 -5.51 -10.64
CA GLU A 23 -0.45 -4.66 -10.77
C GLU A 23 -1.07 -4.32 -9.40
N ASP A 24 -0.66 -5.04 -8.36
CA ASP A 24 -1.18 -4.94 -7.01
C ASP A 24 -0.45 -3.87 -6.19
N PHE A 25 -1.18 -3.15 -5.34
CA PHE A 25 -0.61 -2.28 -4.32
C PHE A 25 -1.11 -2.67 -2.93
N TYR A 26 -0.38 -2.28 -1.90
CA TYR A 26 -0.75 -2.52 -0.51
C TYR A 26 -0.78 -1.21 0.29
N VAL A 27 -1.46 -1.25 1.44
CA VAL A 27 -1.43 -0.19 2.44
C VAL A 27 -0.79 -0.76 3.71
N ASN A 28 0.25 -0.11 4.21
CA ASN A 28 0.84 -0.44 5.50
C ASN A 28 -0.12 -0.09 6.63
N LEU A 29 -0.31 -1.00 7.60
CA LEU A 29 -1.08 -0.72 8.82
C LEU A 29 -0.19 -0.59 10.06
N VAL A 30 1.07 -0.98 9.93
CA VAL A 30 2.13 -0.89 10.94
C VAL A 30 3.40 -0.37 10.28
N ASP A 31 4.42 -0.07 11.06
CA ASP A 31 5.74 0.26 10.52
C ASP A 31 6.38 -0.98 9.89
N ASN A 32 6.44 -0.98 8.56
CA ASN A 32 7.06 -2.02 7.76
C ASN A 32 8.35 -1.56 7.07
N THR A 33 8.97 -0.48 7.55
CA THR A 33 10.21 0.09 6.97
C THR A 33 11.29 -0.97 6.77
N ARG A 34 11.45 -1.90 7.72
CA ARG A 34 12.41 -3.00 7.61
C ARG A 34 11.97 -4.09 6.63
N ASN A 35 10.68 -4.42 6.58
CA ASN A 35 10.18 -5.53 5.76
C ASN A 35 10.20 -5.20 4.27
N HIS A 36 9.80 -3.97 3.93
CA HIS A 36 9.69 -3.49 2.54
C HIS A 36 10.87 -2.60 2.11
N GLY A 37 11.72 -2.16 3.05
CA GLY A 37 12.94 -1.40 2.75
C GLY A 37 14.17 -2.26 2.45
N PRO A 38 15.35 -1.62 2.34
CA PRO A 38 16.60 -2.29 1.99
C PRO A 38 16.96 -3.41 2.98
N GLY A 39 17.32 -4.59 2.45
CA GLY A 39 17.62 -5.77 3.27
C GLY A 39 16.40 -6.45 3.90
N GLY A 40 15.19 -6.11 3.44
CA GLY A 40 13.93 -6.69 3.86
C GLY A 40 13.61 -8.05 3.24
N GLN A 41 12.33 -8.32 2.97
CA GLN A 41 11.80 -9.65 2.64
C GLN A 41 12.12 -10.17 1.22
N GLY A 42 12.86 -9.44 0.40
CA GLY A 42 13.18 -9.92 -0.94
C GLY A 42 14.35 -9.18 -1.59
N PRO A 43 14.61 -9.48 -2.88
CA PRO A 43 15.84 -9.06 -3.56
C PRO A 43 15.98 -7.54 -3.65
N GLU A 44 14.86 -6.83 -3.63
CA GLU A 44 14.77 -5.40 -3.86
C GLU A 44 13.75 -4.75 -2.90
N PRO A 45 14.03 -3.53 -2.41
CA PRO A 45 13.07 -2.74 -1.64
C PRO A 45 11.91 -2.28 -2.51
N ASP A 46 10.72 -2.26 -1.92
CA ASP A 46 9.50 -1.84 -2.58
C ASP A 46 9.48 -0.30 -2.72
N PRO A 47 8.89 0.25 -3.79
CA PRO A 47 8.60 1.69 -3.86
C PRO A 47 7.48 2.05 -2.89
N CYS A 48 7.67 3.12 -2.11
CA CYS A 48 6.61 3.76 -1.33
C CYS A 48 6.19 5.06 -2.02
N PHE A 49 4.96 5.10 -2.55
CA PHE A 49 4.58 6.13 -3.54
C PHE A 49 3.46 7.06 -3.09
N ALA A 50 2.77 6.75 -1.99
CA ALA A 50 1.66 7.56 -1.50
C ALA A 50 1.40 7.36 0.00
N GLU A 51 0.58 8.22 0.56
CA GLU A 51 0.02 8.09 1.90
C GLU A 51 -1.50 8.30 1.92
N VAL A 52 -2.17 7.67 2.87
CA VAL A 52 -3.60 7.85 3.09
C VAL A 52 -3.84 9.12 3.90
N VAL A 53 -4.40 10.14 3.25
CA VAL A 53 -4.72 11.42 3.90
C VAL A 53 -6.07 11.40 4.64
N LYS A 54 -7.02 10.55 4.24
CA LYS A 54 -8.36 10.41 4.85
C LYS A 54 -8.85 8.97 4.78
N GLY A 55 -9.71 8.57 5.73
CA GLY A 55 -10.32 7.23 5.76
C GLY A 55 -9.47 6.14 6.41
N LYS A 56 -8.52 6.51 7.30
CA LYS A 56 -7.67 5.56 8.04
C LYS A 56 -8.50 4.57 8.89
N ASP A 57 -9.58 5.05 9.50
CA ASP A 57 -10.51 4.22 10.28
C ASP A 57 -11.23 3.17 9.43
N VAL A 58 -11.47 3.44 8.14
CA VAL A 58 -12.04 2.46 7.21
C VAL A 58 -11.06 1.33 6.97
N LEU A 59 -9.77 1.63 6.80
CA LEU A 59 -8.73 0.61 6.62
C LEU A 59 -8.56 -0.27 7.86
N GLU A 60 -8.64 0.32 9.05
CA GLU A 60 -8.63 -0.43 10.31
C GLU A 60 -9.83 -1.40 10.40
N LYS A 61 -11.03 -0.94 10.00
CA LYS A 61 -12.23 -1.81 9.94
C LYS A 61 -12.10 -2.92 8.89
N VAL A 62 -11.48 -2.64 7.75
CA VAL A 62 -11.19 -3.67 6.74
C VAL A 62 -10.24 -4.72 7.32
N HIS A 63 -9.20 -4.30 8.04
CA HIS A 63 -8.24 -5.21 8.67
C HIS A 63 -8.87 -6.12 9.72
N GLN A 64 -9.83 -5.62 10.50
CA GLN A 64 -10.55 -6.42 11.50
C GLN A 64 -11.35 -7.59 10.93
N LYS A 65 -11.67 -7.55 9.63
CA LYS A 65 -12.36 -8.65 8.93
C LYS A 65 -11.41 -9.72 8.41
N LEU A 66 -10.09 -9.49 8.47
CA LEU A 66 -9.12 -10.45 7.96
C LEU A 66 -9.04 -11.66 8.88
N THR A 67 -9.20 -12.84 8.29
CA THR A 67 -8.88 -14.11 8.92
C THR A 67 -7.40 -14.42 8.72
N THR A 68 -6.88 -15.41 9.45
CA THR A 68 -5.50 -15.87 9.24
C THR A 68 -5.36 -16.52 7.86
N GLY A 69 -4.45 -16.01 7.03
CA GLY A 69 -4.14 -16.58 5.70
C GLY A 69 -4.73 -15.76 4.54
N PHE A 70 -4.88 -16.41 3.38
CA PHE A 70 -5.47 -15.77 2.20
C PHE A 70 -6.99 -15.70 2.33
N LEU A 71 -7.56 -14.55 1.96
CA LEU A 71 -9.01 -14.38 1.87
C LEU A 71 -9.57 -15.18 0.70
N LYS A 72 -10.83 -15.61 0.84
CA LYS A 72 -11.64 -16.06 -0.29
C LYS A 72 -12.24 -14.85 -1.01
N GLU A 73 -12.54 -15.00 -2.29
CA GLU A 73 -13.10 -13.93 -3.11
C GLU A 73 -14.42 -13.38 -2.55
N GLU A 74 -15.25 -14.25 -1.97
CA GLU A 74 -16.51 -13.87 -1.29
C GLU A 74 -16.32 -12.92 -0.10
N ASP A 75 -15.11 -12.88 0.48
CA ASP A 75 -14.74 -12.02 1.62
C ASP A 75 -14.04 -10.72 1.19
N PHE A 76 -13.84 -10.49 -0.11
CA PHE A 76 -13.12 -9.31 -0.60
C PHE A 76 -13.90 -8.02 -0.34
N VAL A 77 -13.19 -7.01 0.15
CA VAL A 77 -13.67 -5.63 0.15
C VAL A 77 -13.35 -5.00 -1.20
N LEU A 78 -14.35 -4.94 -2.08
CA LEU A 78 -14.17 -4.48 -3.46
C LEU A 78 -13.95 -2.97 -3.56
N ILE A 79 -12.92 -2.56 -4.30
CA ILE A 79 -12.78 -1.18 -4.81
C ILE A 79 -13.74 -1.02 -5.98
N ARG A 80 -14.94 -0.47 -5.73
CA ARG A 80 -15.97 -0.31 -6.77
C ARG A 80 -15.70 0.85 -7.73
N ARG A 81 -14.93 1.84 -7.29
CA ARG A 81 -14.61 3.04 -8.07
C ARG A 81 -13.27 3.59 -7.62
N MET A 82 -12.40 3.86 -8.58
CA MET A 82 -11.16 4.61 -8.39
C MET A 82 -11.24 5.89 -9.20
N LEU A 83 -10.98 7.03 -8.55
CA LEU A 83 -10.98 8.35 -9.18
C LEU A 83 -9.63 9.01 -8.94
N ILE A 84 -9.02 9.49 -10.01
CA ILE A 84 -7.80 10.29 -9.95
C ILE A 84 -8.22 11.73 -10.16
N LYS A 85 -8.04 12.56 -9.13
CA LYS A 85 -8.23 14.00 -9.24
C LYS A 85 -6.88 14.62 -9.63
N GLY A 86 -6.74 15.02 -10.89
CA GLY A 86 -5.66 15.92 -11.30
C GLY A 86 -5.93 17.35 -10.83
N GLU A 87 -4.87 18.12 -10.62
CA GLU A 87 -4.98 19.58 -10.64
C GLU A 87 -4.98 20.03 -12.10
N GLU A 88 -5.94 20.86 -12.51
CA GLU A 88 -5.79 21.62 -13.75
C GLU A 88 -4.64 22.58 -13.54
N LYS A 89 -3.52 22.36 -14.24
CA LYS A 89 -2.51 23.41 -14.38
C LYS A 89 -3.19 24.55 -15.13
N GLY A 90 -3.46 25.66 -14.44
CA GLY A 90 -3.89 26.89 -15.09
C GLY A 90 -2.95 27.19 -16.26
N THR A 91 -3.54 27.48 -17.42
CA THR A 91 -2.81 27.82 -18.65
C THR A 91 -2.10 29.15 -18.51
#